data_AF-A0A229W055-F1
#
_entry.id   AF-A0A229W055-F1
#
_cell.length_a   1.000
_cell.length_b   1.000
_cell.length_c   1.000
_cell.angle_alpha   90.00
_cell.angle_beta   90.00
_cell.angle_gamma   90.00
#
_symmetry.space_group_name_H-M   'P 1'
#
loop_
_entity.id
_entity.type
_entity.pdbx_description
1 polymer ?
#
loop_
_entity_poly.entity_id
_entity_poly.type
_entity_poly.pdbx_seq_one_letter_code
_entity_poly.pdbx_strand_id
1 'polypeptide(L)'
;MRRDLDLVRTILKTCADSPEPVGARVFVDDTHSFDLVAYHVQIMQSAGLIEANIIRTFDGGIVRADILSLTWEGNDFLDAVRSDTIWSKTKQKIATTVGSVAFELVKTVATRFASQALGL
;
A
#
# COMPACT_ATOMS: atom_id res chain seq x y z
N MET A 1 -2.61 -14.88 -1.10
CA MET A 1 -1.60 -14.24 -1.97
C MET A 1 -0.53 -13.59 -1.09
N ARG A 2 0.68 -13.32 -1.61
CA ARG A 2 1.74 -12.64 -0.85
C ARG A 2 1.56 -11.12 -0.95
N ARG A 3 1.83 -10.41 0.14
CA ARG A 3 1.81 -8.95 0.15
C ARG A 3 3.00 -8.37 -0.61
N ASP A 4 2.72 -7.44 -1.49
CA ASP A 4 3.64 -6.61 -2.25
C ASP A 4 3.57 -5.17 -1.73
N LEU A 5 4.67 -4.68 -1.16
CA LEU A 5 4.72 -3.34 -0.58
C LEU A 5 4.97 -2.25 -1.62
N ASP A 6 5.56 -2.60 -2.78
CA ASP A 6 5.74 -1.66 -3.88
C ASP A 6 4.37 -1.36 -4.52
N LEU A 7 3.51 -2.38 -4.66
CA LEU A 7 2.13 -2.20 -5.09
C LEU A 7 1.33 -1.35 -4.08
N VAL A 8 1.42 -1.65 -2.78
CA VAL A 8 0.76 -0.84 -1.72
C VAL A 8 1.15 0.64 -1.83
N ARG A 9 2.46 0.92 -1.96
CA ARG A 9 2.97 2.29 -2.11
C ARG A 9 2.45 2.96 -3.38
N THR A 10 2.38 2.22 -4.48
CA THR A 10 1.87 2.72 -5.77
C THR A 10 0.40 3.09 -5.67
N ILE A 11 -0.44 2.21 -5.08
CA ILE A 11 -1.86 2.49 -4.84
C ILE A 11 -2.03 3.75 -4.01
N LEU A 12 -1.32 3.88 -2.89
CA LEU A 12 -1.42 5.06 -2.02
C LEU A 12 -1.01 6.35 -2.74
N LYS A 13 0.08 6.34 -3.52
CA LYS A 13 0.52 7.52 -4.30
C LYS A 13 -0.56 7.93 -5.31
N THR A 14 -1.03 7.00 -6.13
CA THR A 14 -2.04 7.30 -7.17
C THR A 14 -3.34 7.80 -6.57
N CYS A 15 -3.83 7.17 -5.49
CA CYS A 15 -5.06 7.60 -4.84
C CYS A 15 -4.91 8.94 -4.11
N ALA A 16 -3.74 9.27 -3.56
CA ALA A 16 -3.51 10.57 -2.91
C ALA A 16 -3.52 11.74 -3.90
N ASP A 17 -3.16 11.49 -5.17
CA ASP A 17 -3.13 12.51 -6.22
C ASP A 17 -4.45 12.58 -7.02
N SER A 18 -5.46 11.75 -6.69
CA SER A 18 -6.75 11.68 -7.38
C SER A 18 -7.85 12.40 -6.60
N PRO A 19 -8.63 13.30 -7.23
CA PRO A 19 -9.81 13.89 -6.60
C PRO A 19 -11.03 12.96 -6.56
N GLU A 20 -10.99 11.87 -7.34
CA GLU A 20 -12.09 10.92 -7.51
C GLU A 20 -11.67 9.50 -7.04
N PRO A 21 -12.63 8.62 -6.70
CA PRO A 21 -12.33 7.23 -6.39
C PRO A 21 -11.56 6.53 -7.51
N VAL A 22 -10.55 5.74 -7.14
CA VAL A 22 -9.69 5.02 -8.09
C VAL A 22 -10.08 3.55 -8.11
N GLY A 23 -10.47 3.05 -9.28
CA GLY A 23 -10.76 1.64 -9.47
C GLY A 23 -9.48 0.79 -9.48
N ALA A 24 -9.52 -0.39 -8.86
CA ALA A 24 -8.39 -1.33 -8.80
C ALA A 24 -7.84 -1.71 -10.19
N ARG A 25 -8.66 -1.64 -11.25
CA ARG A 25 -8.24 -1.91 -12.62
C ARG A 25 -7.15 -0.96 -13.14
N VAL A 26 -6.98 0.22 -12.53
CA VAL A 26 -5.91 1.16 -12.86
C VAL A 26 -4.52 0.59 -12.57
N PHE A 27 -4.41 -0.32 -11.61
CA PHE A 27 -3.13 -0.92 -11.20
C PHE A 27 -2.89 -2.31 -11.80
N VAL A 28 -3.70 -2.73 -12.77
CA VAL A 28 -3.53 -4.01 -13.44
C VAL A 28 -2.53 -3.84 -14.58
N ASP A 29 -1.53 -4.71 -14.61
CA ASP A 29 -0.48 -4.76 -15.63
C ASP A 29 -0.02 -6.21 -15.85
N ASP A 30 1.02 -6.42 -16.66
CA ASP A 30 1.54 -7.75 -17.00
C ASP A 30 2.05 -8.54 -15.78
N THR A 31 2.35 -7.86 -14.68
CA THR A 31 2.87 -8.42 -13.42
C THR A 31 1.82 -8.45 -12.31
N HIS A 32 0.81 -7.59 -12.36
CA HIS A 32 -0.26 -7.46 -11.38
C HIS A 32 -1.61 -7.84 -11.98
N SER A 33 -2.06 -9.07 -11.73
CA SER A 33 -3.41 -9.48 -12.10
C SER A 33 -4.47 -8.71 -11.29
N PHE A 34 -5.69 -8.62 -11.82
CA PHE A 34 -6.81 -8.01 -11.09
C PHE A 34 -7.03 -8.65 -9.72
N ASP A 35 -6.97 -9.97 -9.62
CA ASP A 35 -7.13 -10.68 -8.34
C ASP A 35 -6.05 -10.28 -7.33
N LEU A 36 -4.82 -10.05 -7.79
CA LEU A 36 -3.72 -9.62 -6.93
C LEU A 36 -3.95 -8.19 -6.44
N VAL A 37 -4.35 -7.28 -7.32
CA VAL A 37 -4.65 -5.89 -6.94
C VAL A 37 -5.85 -5.84 -6.00
N ALA A 38 -6.94 -6.54 -6.32
CA ALA A 38 -8.14 -6.60 -5.50
C ALA A 38 -7.86 -7.18 -4.11
N TYR A 39 -7.00 -8.22 -4.03
CA TYR A 39 -6.49 -8.72 -2.75
C TYR A 39 -5.75 -7.64 -1.96
N HIS A 40 -4.88 -6.84 -2.62
CA HIS A 40 -4.17 -5.75 -1.95
C HIS A 40 -5.12 -4.67 -1.43
N VAL A 41 -6.10 -4.26 -2.23
CA VAL A 41 -7.13 -3.32 -1.79
C VAL A 41 -7.87 -3.86 -0.55
N GLN A 42 -8.25 -5.14 -0.55
CA GLN A 42 -8.92 -5.75 0.61
C GLN A 42 -8.07 -5.73 1.87
N ILE A 43 -6.79 -6.14 1.79
CA ILE A 43 -5.93 -6.18 2.99
C ILE A 43 -5.50 -4.77 3.43
N MET A 44 -5.38 -3.80 2.51
CA MET A 44 -5.11 -2.40 2.84
C MET A 44 -6.30 -1.78 3.56
N GLN A 45 -7.53 -2.07 3.12
CA GLN A 45 -8.74 -1.65 3.83
C GLN A 45 -8.81 -2.30 5.23
N SER A 46 -8.51 -3.60 5.33
CA SER A 46 -8.49 -4.31 6.61
C SER A 46 -7.40 -3.82 7.57
N ALA A 47 -6.29 -3.30 7.03
CA ALA A 47 -5.21 -2.66 7.78
C ALA A 47 -5.48 -1.17 8.09
N GLY A 48 -6.63 -0.64 7.67
CA GLY A 48 -7.01 0.75 7.91
C GLY A 48 -6.19 1.76 7.14
N LEU A 49 -5.58 1.41 6.00
CA LEU A 49 -4.83 2.36 5.15
C LEU A 49 -5.71 3.12 4.16
N ILE A 50 -6.80 2.49 3.73
CA ILE A 50 -7.72 3.05 2.73
C ILE A 50 -9.16 2.74 3.10
N GLU A 51 -10.07 3.57 2.65
CA GLU A 51 -11.49 3.23 2.51
C GLU A 51 -11.74 2.71 1.10
N ALA A 52 -12.45 1.58 0.98
CA ALA A 52 -12.72 0.96 -0.31
C ALA A 52 -14.12 0.35 -0.37
N ASN A 53 -14.73 0.39 -1.57
CA ASN A 53 -15.94 -0.34 -1.88
C ASN A 53 -15.58 -1.61 -2.66
N ILE A 54 -15.87 -2.79 -2.10
CA ILE A 54 -15.52 -4.09 -2.69
C ILE A 54 -16.80 -4.88 -2.97
N ILE A 55 -17.06 -5.14 -4.26
CA ILE A 55 -18.19 -5.96 -4.71
C ILE A 55 -17.70 -7.37 -4.96
N ARG A 56 -18.47 -8.35 -4.46
CA ARG A 56 -18.18 -9.77 -4.58
C ARG A 56 -19.27 -10.53 -5.31
N THR A 57 -18.89 -11.60 -5.97
CA THR A 57 -19.78 -12.67 -6.42
C THR A 57 -20.27 -13.50 -5.24
N PHE A 58 -21.29 -14.33 -5.48
CA PHE A 58 -21.86 -15.21 -4.48
C PHE A 58 -20.85 -16.22 -3.91
N ASP A 59 -19.88 -16.66 -4.73
CA ASP A 59 -18.79 -17.55 -4.32
C ASP A 59 -17.63 -16.81 -3.60
N GLY A 60 -17.75 -15.50 -3.39
CA GLY A 60 -16.80 -14.69 -2.63
C GLY A 60 -15.67 -14.05 -3.44
N GLY A 61 -15.60 -14.32 -4.75
CA GLY A 61 -14.65 -13.65 -5.66
C GLY A 61 -14.88 -12.14 -5.73
N ILE A 62 -13.82 -11.35 -5.75
CA ILE A 62 -13.93 -9.89 -5.93
C ILE A 62 -14.13 -9.61 -7.41
N VAL A 63 -15.16 -8.85 -7.78
CA VAL A 63 -15.43 -8.44 -9.17
C VAL A 63 -15.20 -6.94 -9.41
N ARG A 64 -15.22 -6.15 -8.34
CA ARG A 64 -14.93 -4.72 -8.37
C ARG A 64 -14.37 -4.30 -7.01
N ALA A 65 -13.35 -3.44 -7.06
CA ALA A 65 -12.78 -2.81 -5.89
C ALA A 65 -12.44 -1.37 -6.26
N ASP A 66 -13.08 -0.40 -5.62
CA ASP A 66 -12.82 1.02 -5.81
C ASP A 66 -12.27 1.61 -4.51
N ILE A 67 -11.10 2.23 -4.57
CA ILE A 67 -10.52 2.97 -3.45
C ILE A 67 -11.19 4.34 -3.40
N LEU A 68 -11.88 4.63 -2.30
CA LEU A 68 -12.63 5.87 -2.11
C LEU A 68 -11.72 6.99 -1.60
N SER A 69 -10.86 6.68 -0.63
CA SER A 69 -9.90 7.62 -0.04
C SER A 69 -8.82 6.88 0.74
N LEU A 70 -7.72 7.59 1.03
CA LEU A 70 -6.78 7.19 2.08
C LEU A 70 -7.37 7.53 3.45
N THR A 71 -7.11 6.69 4.44
CA THR A 71 -7.35 7.04 5.85
C THR A 71 -6.23 7.96 6.36
N TRP A 72 -6.35 8.46 7.59
CA TRP A 72 -5.25 9.20 8.23
C TRP A 72 -3.98 8.34 8.34
N GLU A 73 -4.13 7.11 8.81
CA GLU A 73 -3.05 6.11 8.91
C GLU A 73 -2.39 5.83 7.54
N GLY A 74 -3.19 5.78 6.47
CA GLY A 74 -2.72 5.64 5.10
C GLY A 74 -1.89 6.83 4.62
N ASN A 75 -2.29 8.06 4.96
CA ASN A 75 -1.52 9.26 4.66
C ASN A 75 -0.20 9.27 5.43
N ASP A 76 -0.22 8.99 6.74
CA ASP A 76 1.00 8.92 7.56
C ASP A 76 1.99 7.87 7.02
N PHE A 77 1.49 6.69 6.66
CA PHE A 77 2.33 5.66 6.06
C PHE A 77 2.87 6.11 4.70
N LEU A 78 2.02 6.66 3.84
CA LEU A 78 2.44 7.17 2.53
C LEU A 78 3.55 8.20 2.69
N ASP A 79 3.42 9.18 3.57
CA ASP A 79 4.42 10.22 3.77
C ASP A 79 5.74 9.66 4.30
N ALA A 80 5.69 8.65 5.18
CA ALA A 80 6.89 7.94 5.64
C ALA A 80 7.62 7.20 4.50
N VAL A 81 6.90 6.75 3.46
CA VAL A 81 7.49 6.01 2.32
C VAL A 81 7.50 6.80 1.01
N ARG A 82 7.06 8.05 0.97
CA ARG A 82 6.83 8.81 -0.29
C ARG A 82 8.13 9.06 -1.05
N SER A 83 9.21 9.35 -0.32
CA SER A 83 10.56 9.54 -0.87
C SER A 83 11.15 8.21 -1.36
N ASP A 84 11.62 8.19 -2.60
CA ASP A 84 12.30 7.00 -3.16
C ASP A 84 13.59 6.66 -2.42
N THR A 85 14.30 7.67 -1.93
CA THR A 85 15.51 7.48 -1.11
C THR A 85 15.18 6.80 0.21
N ILE A 86 14.16 7.28 0.93
CA ILE A 86 13.74 6.67 2.20
C ILE A 86 13.21 5.26 1.93
N TRP A 87 12.39 5.10 0.90
CA TRP A 87 11.83 3.80 0.53
C TRP A 87 12.90 2.75 0.20
N SER A 88 13.92 3.12 -0.58
CA SER A 88 15.04 2.24 -0.90
C SER A 88 15.80 1.81 0.35
N LYS A 89 16.07 2.74 1.28
CA LYS A 89 16.73 2.43 2.56
C LYS A 89 15.88 1.48 3.41
N THR A 90 14.58 1.71 3.49
CA THR A 90 13.62 0.84 4.18
C THR A 90 13.64 -0.58 3.62
N LYS A 91 13.51 -0.72 2.29
CA LYS A 91 13.56 -2.04 1.62
C LYS A 91 14.88 -2.74 1.85
N GLN A 92 16.00 -2.04 1.72
CA GLN A 92 17.33 -2.62 1.96
C GLN A 92 17.45 -3.15 3.39
N LYS A 93 17.03 -2.36 4.39
CA LYS A 93 17.11 -2.75 5.81
C LYS A 93 16.24 -3.97 6.14
N ILE A 94 15.06 -4.05 5.54
CA ILE A 94 14.15 -5.18 5.71
C ILE A 94 14.72 -6.43 5.04
N ALA A 95 15.12 -6.33 3.77
CA ALA A 95 15.64 -7.44 2.99
C ALA A 95 16.90 -8.07 3.62
N THR A 96 17.77 -7.27 4.25
CA THR A 96 18.96 -7.77 4.94
C THR A 96 18.67 -8.51 6.24
N THR A 97 17.46 -8.37 6.81
CA THR A 97 17.15 -8.86 8.16
C THR A 97 16.12 -9.99 8.15
N VAL A 98 15.08 -9.93 7.30
CA VAL A 98 14.01 -10.95 7.21
C VAL A 98 13.38 -10.94 5.82
N GLY A 99 13.10 -12.12 5.23
CA GLY A 99 12.50 -12.23 3.89
C GLY A 99 11.05 -11.71 3.77
N SER A 100 10.31 -11.60 4.88
CA SER A 100 9.04 -10.86 4.99
C SER A 100 8.91 -10.29 6.41
N VAL A 101 8.24 -9.14 6.54
CA VAL A 101 8.05 -8.47 7.84
C VAL A 101 6.60 -8.03 8.01
N ALA A 102 6.17 -7.90 9.27
CA ALA A 102 4.86 -7.34 9.63
C ALA A 102 4.75 -5.87 9.15
N PHE A 103 3.53 -5.41 8.85
CA PHE A 103 3.27 -4.04 8.38
C PHE A 103 3.86 -2.97 9.30
N GLU A 104 3.58 -3.07 10.59
CA GLU A 104 4.03 -2.13 11.61
C GLU A 104 5.55 -1.98 11.65
N LEU A 105 6.28 -3.06 11.38
CA LEU A 105 7.74 -2.98 11.33
C LEU A 105 8.23 -2.21 10.10
N VAL A 106 7.54 -2.35 8.96
CA VAL A 106 7.82 -1.52 7.76
C VAL A 106 7.61 -0.05 8.09
N LYS A 107 6.47 0.28 8.70
CA LYS A 107 6.14 1.66 9.11
C LYS A 107 7.21 2.21 10.06
N THR A 108 7.56 1.45 11.09
CA THR A 108 8.59 1.83 12.08
C THR A 108 9.94 2.13 11.42
N VAL A 109 10.40 1.27 10.51
CA VAL A 109 11.69 1.46 9.81
C VAL A 109 11.63 2.68 8.88
N ALA A 110 10.54 2.86 8.13
CA ALA A 110 10.36 4.01 7.26
C ALA A 110 10.34 5.34 8.03
N THR A 111 9.54 5.42 9.10
CA THR A 111 9.47 6.58 9.98
C THR A 111 10.84 6.89 10.59
N ARG A 112 11.61 5.89 11.02
CA ARG A 112 12.97 6.10 11.53
C ARG A 112 13.88 6.77 10.51
N PHE A 113 13.86 6.32 9.25
CA PHE A 113 14.67 6.94 8.21
C PHE A 113 14.17 8.35 7.85
N ALA A 114 12.86 8.60 7.92
CA ALA A 114 12.29 9.94 7.77
C ALA A 114 12.74 10.88 8.90
N SER A 115 12.67 10.45 10.16
CA SER A 115 13.15 11.21 11.32
C SER A 115 14.65 11.55 11.20
N GLN A 116 15.47 10.58 10.81
CA GLN A 116 16.90 10.82 10.57
C GLN A 116 17.16 11.86 9.48
N ALA A 117 16.34 11.87 8.41
CA ALA A 117 16.45 12.87 7.35
C ALA A 117 16.07 14.29 7.83
N LEU A 118 15.23 14.39 8.88
CA LEU A 118 14.87 15.64 9.54
C LEU A 118 15.87 16.07 10.63
N GLY A 119 16.86 15.22 10.96
CA GLY A 119 17.80 15.48 12.06
C GLY A 119 17.23 15.23 13.46
N LEU A 120 16.16 14.42 13.55
CA LEU A 120 15.54 13.95 14.80
C LEU A 120 16.11 12.60 15.27
#